data_AF-A3F4U5-F1
#
_entry.id   AF-A3F4U5-F1
#
_cell.length_a   1.000
_cell.length_b   1.000
_cell.length_c   1.000
_cell.angle_alpha   90.00
_cell.angle_beta   90.00
_cell.angle_gamma   90.00
#
_symmetry.space_group_name_H-M   'P 1'
#
loop_
_entity.id
_entity.type
_entity.pdbx_description
1 polymer ?
#
loop_
_entity_poly.entity_id
_entity_poly.type
_entity_poly.pdbx_seq_one_letter_code
_entity_poly.pdbx_strand_id
1 'polypeptide(L)'
;KEKEYEKIKDLEVEIDCLCKQINRNSIANPYTNVTTSMLHEQWKMLQELADQRRKESEEEKKRQLASDQVRKLFIQLATELNGWLEQTQGRLNNVGLGEASLEEQVELLNNLDVELEAQRPKLGELEDCHQQLQDAYEDLDLPVSMATLRSVWNQLSTGLKYTRNEIENQILTRDSKGLSKTQLDDLRRCFNHFDKDHTGRLECPEFKACLVSIGHSIVAEDKKQRKTS
;
A
#
# COMPACT_ATOMS: atom_id res chain seq x y z
N LYS A 1 -39.64 29.58 -14.26
CA LYS A 1 -39.90 29.60 -12.80
C LYS A 1 -39.84 31.01 -12.23
N GLU A 2 -38.69 31.69 -12.11
CA GLU A 2 -38.66 33.12 -11.66
C GLU A 2 -39.59 34.02 -12.49
N LYS A 3 -39.47 33.94 -13.82
CA LYS A 3 -40.32 34.70 -14.78
C LYS A 3 -41.81 34.33 -14.73
N GLU A 4 -42.16 33.17 -14.18
CA GLU A 4 -43.55 32.72 -14.05
C GLU A 4 -44.13 33.21 -12.72
N TYR A 5 -43.31 33.21 -11.66
CA TYR A 5 -43.66 33.81 -10.38
C TYR A 5 -43.90 35.33 -10.51
N GLU A 6 -43.02 36.05 -11.22
CA GLU A 6 -43.21 37.49 -11.47
C GLU A 6 -44.52 37.76 -12.23
N LYS A 7 -44.86 36.94 -13.22
CA LYS A 7 -46.15 37.06 -13.92
C LYS A 7 -47.36 36.83 -13.01
N ILE A 8 -47.27 35.88 -12.07
CA ILE A 8 -48.34 35.61 -11.10
C ILE A 8 -48.50 36.81 -10.15
N LYS A 9 -47.39 37.39 -9.72
CA LYS A 9 -47.35 38.59 -8.88
C LYS A 9 -47.89 39.83 -9.60
N ASP A 10 -47.57 40.01 -10.88
CA ASP A 10 -48.10 41.11 -11.71
C ASP A 10 -49.62 40.98 -11.90
N LEU A 11 -50.11 39.76 -12.19
CA LEU A 11 -51.54 39.48 -12.29
C LEU A 11 -52.28 39.71 -10.95
N GLU A 12 -51.62 39.44 -9.82
CA GLU A 12 -52.18 39.74 -8.50
C GLU A 12 -52.38 41.24 -8.29
N VAL A 13 -51.39 42.06 -8.64
CA VAL A 13 -51.49 43.53 -8.55
C VAL A 13 -52.62 44.06 -9.45
N GLU A 14 -52.79 43.48 -10.64
CA GLU A 14 -53.86 43.84 -11.57
C GLU A 14 -55.25 43.49 -11.01
N ILE A 15 -55.42 42.30 -10.45
CA ILE A 15 -56.68 41.85 -9.83
C ILE A 15 -57.05 42.74 -8.64
N ASP A 16 -56.08 43.09 -7.79
CA ASP A 16 -56.30 43.99 -6.65
C ASP A 16 -56.70 45.40 -7.10
N CYS A 17 -56.09 45.91 -8.17
CA CYS A 17 -56.44 47.20 -8.76
C CYS A 17 -57.88 47.21 -9.29
N LEU A 18 -58.28 46.15 -10.01
CA LEU A 18 -59.64 45.97 -10.51
C LEU A 18 -60.67 45.83 -9.38
N CYS A 19 -60.35 45.11 -8.31
CA CYS A 19 -61.24 44.98 -7.14
C CYS A 19 -61.50 46.33 -6.46
N LYS A 20 -60.46 47.15 -6.32
CA LYS A 20 -60.57 48.52 -5.78
C LYS A 20 -61.40 49.43 -6.68
N GLN A 21 -61.25 49.33 -8.01
CA GLN A 21 -62.08 50.10 -8.97
C GLN A 21 -63.57 49.76 -8.88
N ILE A 22 -63.91 48.51 -8.53
CA ILE A 22 -65.29 48.02 -8.47
C ILE A 22 -65.88 48.13 -7.05
N ASN A 23 -65.18 48.74 -6.08
CA ASN A 23 -65.59 48.83 -4.67
C ASN A 23 -65.97 47.46 -4.04
N ARG A 24 -65.19 46.41 -4.35
CA ARG A 24 -65.33 45.07 -3.73
C ARG A 24 -64.09 44.71 -2.92
N ASN A 25 -64.30 44.15 -1.73
CA ASN A 25 -63.23 44.01 -0.73
C ASN A 25 -62.30 42.80 -0.93
N SER A 26 -62.65 41.80 -1.76
CA SER A 26 -61.75 40.74 -2.27
C SER A 26 -62.58 39.72 -3.07
N ILE A 27 -62.02 39.13 -4.14
CA ILE A 27 -62.63 38.01 -4.87
C ILE A 27 -61.99 36.72 -4.35
N ALA A 28 -62.71 35.97 -3.50
CA ALA A 28 -62.29 34.62 -3.12
C ALA A 28 -62.40 33.72 -4.37
N ASN A 29 -61.29 33.11 -4.77
CA ASN A 29 -61.25 32.27 -5.96
C ASN A 29 -62.06 30.98 -5.73
N PRO A 30 -63.16 30.73 -6.47
CA PRO A 30 -64.01 29.56 -6.25
C PRO A 30 -63.42 28.26 -6.83
N TYR A 31 -62.34 28.34 -7.60
CA TYR A 31 -61.73 27.21 -8.30
C TYR A 31 -60.45 26.67 -7.63
N THR A 32 -59.93 27.33 -6.60
CA THR A 32 -58.73 26.88 -5.87
C THR A 32 -58.74 27.31 -4.41
N ASN A 33 -58.21 26.44 -3.55
CA ASN A 33 -58.01 26.73 -2.12
C ASN A 33 -56.64 27.34 -1.83
N VAL A 34 -55.78 27.49 -2.85
CA VAL A 34 -54.45 28.07 -2.71
C VAL A 34 -54.57 29.59 -2.74
N THR A 35 -54.20 30.24 -1.65
CA THR A 35 -54.14 31.70 -1.57
C THR A 35 -52.82 32.22 -2.13
N THR A 36 -52.80 33.46 -2.62
CA THR A 36 -51.56 34.09 -3.09
C THR A 36 -50.51 34.22 -1.99
N SER A 37 -50.92 34.50 -0.75
CA SER A 37 -50.02 34.51 0.41
C SER A 37 -49.31 33.16 0.62
N MET A 38 -50.04 32.03 0.46
CA MET A 38 -49.43 30.71 0.55
C MET A 38 -48.43 30.46 -0.59
N LEU A 39 -48.73 30.91 -1.82
CA LEU A 39 -47.78 30.80 -2.93
C LEU A 39 -46.49 31.59 -2.68
N HIS A 40 -46.59 32.81 -2.14
CA HIS A 40 -45.44 33.63 -1.78
C HIS A 40 -44.59 33.00 -0.68
N GLU A 41 -45.23 32.47 0.37
CA GLU A 41 -44.54 31.78 1.48
C GLU A 41 -43.82 30.52 0.98
N GLN A 42 -44.49 29.69 0.18
CA GLN A 42 -43.89 28.50 -0.42
C GLN A 42 -42.77 28.84 -1.40
N TRP A 43 -42.91 29.92 -2.19
CA TRP A 43 -41.86 30.39 -3.09
C TRP A 43 -40.61 30.84 -2.32
N LYS A 44 -40.80 31.62 -1.26
CA LYS A 44 -39.70 32.06 -0.38
C LYS A 44 -39.00 30.87 0.28
N MET A 45 -39.77 29.94 0.84
CA MET A 45 -39.23 28.71 1.42
C MET A 45 -38.44 27.89 0.39
N LEU A 46 -38.92 27.80 -0.85
CA LEU A 46 -38.23 27.10 -1.93
C LEU A 46 -36.91 27.79 -2.31
N GLN A 47 -36.87 29.13 -2.34
CA GLN A 47 -35.64 29.89 -2.56
C GLN A 47 -34.62 29.63 -1.44
N GLU A 48 -35.05 29.70 -0.17
CA GLU A 48 -34.19 29.42 0.99
C GLU A 48 -33.62 27.99 0.95
N LEU A 49 -34.46 26.98 0.67
CA LEU A 49 -34.02 25.59 0.53
C LEU A 49 -33.07 25.39 -0.65
N ALA A 50 -33.32 26.08 -1.78
CA ALA A 50 -32.45 26.01 -2.95
C ALA A 50 -31.06 26.59 -2.67
N ASP A 51 -30.98 27.70 -1.93
CA ASP A 51 -29.71 28.30 -1.52
C ASP A 51 -28.98 27.44 -0.49
N GLN A 52 -29.69 26.88 0.49
CA GLN A 52 -29.11 25.93 1.45
C GLN A 52 -28.53 24.71 0.74
N ARG A 53 -29.30 24.09 -0.15
CA ARG A 53 -28.84 22.93 -0.93
C ARG A 53 -27.63 23.27 -1.81
N ARG A 54 -27.58 24.48 -2.38
CA ARG A 54 -26.42 24.93 -3.16
C ARG A 54 -25.16 24.98 -2.30
N LYS A 55 -25.26 25.53 -1.08
CA LYS A 55 -24.14 25.57 -0.13
C LYS A 55 -23.68 24.16 0.27
N GLU A 56 -24.61 23.31 0.69
CA GLU A 56 -24.32 21.92 1.07
C GLU A 56 -23.64 21.16 -0.09
N SER A 57 -24.12 21.35 -1.33
CA SER A 57 -23.52 20.73 -2.51
C SER A 57 -22.12 21.25 -2.82
N GLU A 58 -21.84 22.54 -2.61
CA GLU A 58 -20.51 23.11 -2.80
C GLU A 58 -19.51 22.63 -1.74
N GLU A 59 -19.96 22.50 -0.49
CA GLU A 59 -19.16 21.95 0.61
C GLU A 59 -18.84 20.47 0.39
N GLU A 60 -19.84 19.69 -0.02
CA GLU A 60 -19.68 18.28 -0.41
C GLU A 60 -18.65 18.13 -1.55
N LYS A 61 -18.79 18.95 -2.59
CA LYS A 61 -17.86 18.95 -3.72
C LYS A 61 -16.42 19.25 -3.28
N LYS A 62 -16.22 20.23 -2.40
CA LYS A 62 -14.89 20.55 -1.86
C LYS A 62 -14.31 19.38 -1.09
N ARG A 63 -15.12 18.71 -0.26
CA ARG A 63 -14.70 17.52 0.50
C ARG A 63 -14.25 16.40 -0.44
N GLN A 64 -15.06 16.07 -1.46
CA GLN A 64 -14.74 15.04 -2.44
C GLN A 64 -13.45 15.35 -3.21
N LEU A 65 -13.25 16.61 -3.63
CA LEU A 65 -12.01 17.00 -4.33
C LEU A 65 -10.77 16.87 -3.44
N ALA A 66 -10.88 17.22 -2.15
CA ALA A 66 -9.78 17.05 -1.20
C ALA A 66 -9.46 15.56 -0.98
N SER A 67 -10.48 14.72 -0.78
CA SER A 67 -10.30 13.28 -0.62
C SER A 67 -9.71 12.62 -1.87
N ASP A 68 -10.12 13.03 -3.07
CA ASP A 68 -9.56 12.55 -4.33
C ASP A 68 -8.06 12.92 -4.48
N GLN A 69 -7.64 14.07 -3.96
CA GLN A 69 -6.22 14.47 -3.96
C GLN A 69 -5.41 13.54 -3.06
N VAL A 70 -5.89 13.25 -1.85
CA VAL A 70 -5.25 12.29 -0.92
C VAL A 70 -5.21 10.90 -1.55
N ARG A 71 -6.27 10.47 -2.24
CA ARG A 71 -6.33 9.17 -2.93
C ARG A 71 -5.24 9.04 -3.98
N LYS A 72 -5.06 10.09 -4.81
CA LYS A 72 -4.01 10.11 -5.85
C LYS A 72 -2.61 10.06 -5.23
N LEU A 73 -2.39 10.83 -4.17
CA LEU A 73 -1.12 10.86 -3.45
C LEU A 73 -0.80 9.49 -2.83
N PHE A 74 -1.78 8.85 -2.18
CA PHE A 74 -1.63 7.50 -1.67
C PHE A 74 -1.24 6.51 -2.77
N ILE A 75 -1.95 6.51 -3.90
CA ILE A 75 -1.66 5.58 -5.02
C ILE A 75 -0.25 5.78 -5.56
N GLN A 76 0.19 7.03 -5.71
CA GLN A 76 1.53 7.35 -6.18
C GLN A 76 2.60 6.82 -5.22
N LEU A 77 2.49 7.17 -3.94
CA LEU A 77 3.44 6.75 -2.90
C LEU A 77 3.45 5.22 -2.73
N ALA A 78 2.28 4.58 -2.77
CA ALA A 78 2.13 3.14 -2.63
C ALA A 78 2.80 2.41 -3.79
N THR A 79 2.63 2.91 -5.02
CA THR A 79 3.25 2.31 -6.22
C THR A 79 4.77 2.44 -6.18
N GLU A 80 5.28 3.61 -5.80
CA GLU A 80 6.73 3.85 -5.66
C GLU A 80 7.35 2.95 -4.58
N LEU A 81 6.73 2.90 -3.39
CA LEU A 81 7.21 2.09 -2.28
C LEU A 81 7.13 0.60 -2.60
N ASN A 82 6.03 0.13 -3.21
CA ASN A 82 5.89 -1.27 -3.59
C ASN A 82 6.98 -1.70 -4.59
N GLY A 83 7.23 -0.90 -5.62
CA GLY A 83 8.30 -1.18 -6.58
C GLY A 83 9.69 -1.23 -5.94
N TRP A 84 9.96 -0.32 -4.99
CA TRP A 84 11.21 -0.35 -4.23
C TRP A 84 11.33 -1.59 -3.32
N LEU A 85 10.23 -1.99 -2.67
CA LEU A 85 10.19 -3.18 -1.81
C LEU A 85 10.47 -4.45 -2.60
N GLU A 86 9.84 -4.63 -3.77
CA GLU A 86 10.07 -5.78 -4.66
C GLU A 86 11.54 -5.87 -5.11
N GLN A 87 12.12 -4.74 -5.51
CA GLN A 87 13.54 -4.68 -5.91
C GLN A 87 14.48 -5.03 -4.75
N THR A 88 14.19 -4.50 -3.55
CA THR A 88 15.01 -4.71 -2.36
C THR A 88 14.92 -6.15 -1.86
N GLN A 89 13.73 -6.75 -1.94
CA GLN A 89 13.55 -8.17 -1.66
C GLN A 89 14.32 -9.05 -2.64
N GLY A 90 14.35 -8.69 -3.93
CA GLY A 90 15.20 -9.35 -4.94
C GLY A 90 16.69 -9.27 -4.60
N ARG A 91 17.17 -8.10 -4.16
CA ARG A 91 18.56 -7.91 -3.69
C ARG A 91 18.86 -8.78 -2.48
N LEU A 92 17.98 -8.80 -1.48
CA LEU A 92 18.14 -9.63 -0.27
C LEU A 92 18.29 -11.12 -0.61
N ASN A 93 17.43 -11.63 -1.48
CA ASN A 93 17.47 -13.04 -1.90
C ASN A 93 18.80 -13.39 -2.60
N ASN A 94 19.42 -12.44 -3.29
CA ASN A 94 20.69 -12.64 -3.98
C ASN A 94 21.92 -12.55 -3.05
N VAL A 95 21.79 -11.98 -1.84
CA VAL A 95 22.94 -11.85 -0.91
C VAL A 95 23.52 -13.22 -0.54
N GLY A 96 22.67 -14.21 -0.32
CA GLY A 96 23.09 -15.57 0.05
C GLY A 96 23.64 -16.42 -1.11
N LEU A 97 23.41 -16.01 -2.36
CA LEU A 97 23.75 -16.77 -3.57
C LEU A 97 25.00 -16.23 -4.29
N GLY A 98 25.49 -15.06 -3.90
CA GLY A 98 26.63 -14.41 -4.56
C GLY A 98 27.99 -14.96 -4.11
N GLU A 99 28.99 -14.84 -4.99
CA GLU A 99 30.40 -15.18 -4.70
C GLU A 99 31.10 -14.19 -3.74
N ALA A 100 30.37 -13.20 -3.23
CA ALA A 100 30.91 -12.19 -2.32
C ALA A 100 31.43 -12.81 -1.01
N SER A 101 32.46 -12.18 -0.44
CA SER A 101 32.98 -12.53 0.88
C SER A 101 31.93 -12.28 1.97
N LEU A 102 32.05 -12.95 3.12
CA LEU A 102 31.11 -12.75 4.24
C LEU A 102 31.10 -11.29 4.69
N GLU A 103 32.26 -10.62 4.67
CA GLU A 103 32.41 -9.21 5.01
C GLU A 103 31.65 -8.30 4.05
N GLU A 104 31.77 -8.52 2.74
CA GLU A 104 31.04 -7.76 1.71
C GLU A 104 29.53 -7.99 1.82
N GLN A 105 29.10 -9.22 2.13
CA GLN A 105 27.69 -9.54 2.36
C GLN A 105 27.12 -8.80 3.58
N VAL A 106 27.87 -8.72 4.69
CA VAL A 106 27.47 -7.93 5.87
C VAL A 106 27.37 -6.43 5.52
N GLU A 107 28.33 -5.90 4.78
CA GLU A 107 28.31 -4.49 4.36
C GLU A 107 27.09 -4.18 3.49
N LEU A 108 26.77 -5.06 2.54
CA LEU A 108 25.57 -4.95 1.71
C LEU A 108 24.28 -4.99 2.56
N LEU A 109 24.19 -5.91 3.52
CA LEU A 109 23.04 -5.98 4.43
C LEU A 109 22.91 -4.74 5.32
N ASN A 110 24.02 -4.15 5.75
CA ASN A 110 23.99 -2.90 6.53
C ASN A 110 23.50 -1.73 5.67
N ASN A 111 23.95 -1.64 4.41
CA ASN A 111 23.45 -0.65 3.47
C ASN A 111 21.94 -0.83 3.22
N LEU A 112 21.49 -2.07 3.04
CA LEU A 112 20.06 -2.39 2.89
C LEU A 112 19.22 -1.99 4.11
N ASP A 113 19.73 -2.18 5.33
CA ASP A 113 19.04 -1.73 6.55
C ASP A 113 18.94 -0.20 6.64
N VAL A 114 20.01 0.51 6.28
CA VAL A 114 20.02 1.98 6.24
C VAL A 114 19.02 2.48 5.21
N GLU A 115 19.00 1.87 4.01
CA GLU A 115 18.02 2.19 2.97
C GLU A 115 16.58 1.90 3.44
N LEU A 116 16.35 0.79 4.15
CA LEU A 116 15.05 0.45 4.72
C LEU A 116 14.59 1.49 5.73
N GLU A 117 15.41 1.84 6.73
CA GLU A 117 15.02 2.87 7.71
C GLU A 117 14.83 4.24 7.05
N ALA A 118 15.53 4.55 5.95
CA ALA A 118 15.32 5.78 5.18
C ALA A 118 13.96 5.84 4.46
N GLN A 119 13.36 4.70 4.08
CA GLN A 119 12.02 4.65 3.49
C GLN A 119 10.90 4.64 4.54
N ARG A 120 11.21 4.46 5.82
CA ARG A 120 10.23 4.40 6.91
C ARG A 120 9.29 5.62 7.00
N PRO A 121 9.75 6.87 6.79
CA PRO A 121 8.86 8.01 6.77
C PRO A 121 7.77 7.93 5.69
N LYS A 122 8.09 7.41 4.49
CA LYS A 122 7.10 7.22 3.42
C LYS A 122 6.02 6.22 3.80
N LEU A 123 6.37 5.18 4.54
CA LEU A 123 5.39 4.23 5.09
C LEU A 123 4.45 4.93 6.07
N GLY A 124 4.98 5.82 6.93
CA GLY A 124 4.16 6.63 7.84
C GLY A 124 3.22 7.59 7.10
N GLU A 125 3.72 8.31 6.11
CA GLU A 125 2.89 9.19 5.26
C GLU A 125 1.77 8.42 4.55
N LEU A 126 2.05 7.21 4.09
CA LEU A 126 1.04 6.32 3.51
C LEU A 126 -0.04 5.89 4.51
N GLU A 127 0.34 5.63 5.76
CA GLU A 127 -0.61 5.31 6.84
C GLU A 127 -1.54 6.49 7.14
N ASP A 128 -0.97 7.70 7.24
CA ASP A 128 -1.74 8.92 7.47
C ASP A 128 -2.71 9.20 6.31
N CYS A 129 -2.27 8.98 5.07
CA CYS A 129 -3.13 9.11 3.89
C CYS A 129 -4.23 8.05 3.87
N HIS A 130 -3.90 6.79 4.22
CA HIS A 130 -4.87 5.71 4.28
C HIS A 130 -5.95 5.97 5.33
N GLN A 131 -5.56 6.48 6.51
CA GLN A 131 -6.50 6.85 7.57
C GLN A 131 -7.45 7.96 7.13
N GLN A 132 -6.91 9.03 6.52
CA GLN A 132 -7.74 10.12 5.97
C GLN A 132 -8.74 9.63 4.91
N LEU A 133 -8.36 8.63 4.12
CA LEU A 133 -9.23 8.05 3.11
C LEU A 133 -10.31 7.13 3.70
N GLN A 134 -9.97 6.34 4.72
CA GLN A 134 -10.93 5.48 5.41
C GLN A 134 -12.02 6.29 6.13
N ASP A 135 -11.66 7.46 6.65
CA ASP A 135 -12.63 8.37 7.27
C ASP A 135 -13.55 9.03 6.22
N ALA A 136 -13.10 9.15 4.97
CA ALA A 136 -13.82 9.83 3.89
C ALA A 136 -14.68 8.91 3.00
N TYR A 137 -14.41 7.62 2.96
CA TYR A 137 -15.07 6.66 2.08
C TYR A 137 -15.32 5.32 2.80
N GLU A 138 -16.50 4.73 2.62
CA GLU A 138 -16.84 3.42 3.19
C GLU A 138 -16.13 2.26 2.46
N ASP A 139 -16.01 2.34 1.13
CA ASP A 139 -15.37 1.33 0.29
C ASP A 139 -14.27 1.98 -0.58
N LEU A 140 -13.00 1.61 -0.34
CA LEU A 140 -11.86 2.04 -1.17
C LEU A 140 -11.43 0.95 -2.13
N ASP A 141 -11.52 1.24 -3.42
CA ASP A 141 -10.82 0.46 -4.45
C ASP A 141 -9.42 1.04 -4.68
N LEU A 142 -8.43 0.39 -4.05
CA LEU A 142 -7.01 0.70 -4.16
C LEU A 142 -6.27 -0.47 -4.81
N PRO A 143 -5.35 -0.20 -5.76
CA PRO A 143 -4.59 -1.25 -6.44
C PRO A 143 -3.67 -2.03 -5.50
N VAL A 144 -3.14 -1.37 -4.46
CA VAL A 144 -2.32 -1.99 -3.41
C VAL A 144 -2.90 -1.58 -2.06
N SER A 145 -3.24 -2.57 -1.25
CA SER A 145 -3.75 -2.32 0.09
C SER A 145 -2.62 -1.93 1.05
N MET A 146 -2.91 -1.08 2.02
CA MET A 146 -1.96 -0.74 3.08
C MET A 146 -1.50 -1.98 3.85
N ALA A 147 -2.38 -2.97 4.03
CA ALA A 147 -2.06 -4.25 4.67
C ALA A 147 -1.00 -5.04 3.87
N THR A 148 -1.09 -5.04 2.55
CA THR A 148 -0.11 -5.68 1.66
C THR A 148 1.27 -5.03 1.83
N LEU A 149 1.34 -3.69 1.78
CA LEU A 149 2.60 -2.95 1.95
C LEU A 149 3.24 -3.23 3.31
N ARG A 150 2.46 -3.20 4.39
CA ARG A 150 2.93 -3.54 5.74
C ARG A 150 3.47 -4.96 5.82
N SER A 151 2.76 -5.92 5.21
CA SER A 151 3.18 -7.32 5.18
C SER A 151 4.53 -7.48 4.48
N VAL A 152 4.67 -6.93 3.27
CA VAL A 152 5.93 -7.00 2.49
C VAL A 152 7.07 -6.29 3.23
N TRP A 153 6.82 -5.11 3.80
CA TRP A 153 7.81 -4.39 4.63
C TRP A 153 8.29 -5.23 5.81
N ASN A 154 7.37 -5.81 6.57
CA ASN A 154 7.70 -6.62 7.74
C ASN A 154 8.44 -7.90 7.35
N GLN A 155 8.05 -8.53 6.24
CA GLN A 155 8.75 -9.68 5.68
C GLN A 155 10.19 -9.32 5.29
N LEU A 156 10.40 -8.19 4.61
CA LEU A 156 11.73 -7.71 4.23
C LEU A 156 12.59 -7.38 5.47
N SER A 157 12.03 -6.65 6.44
CA SER A 157 12.73 -6.29 7.68
C SER A 157 13.14 -7.53 8.49
N THR A 158 12.25 -8.51 8.58
CA THR A 158 12.53 -9.78 9.27
C THR A 158 13.55 -10.61 8.50
N GLY A 159 13.42 -10.66 7.17
CA GLY A 159 14.37 -11.34 6.30
C GLY A 159 15.78 -10.77 6.42
N LEU A 160 15.94 -9.45 6.37
CA LEU A 160 17.23 -8.77 6.56
C LEU A 160 17.89 -9.14 7.88
N LYS A 161 17.14 -9.10 8.99
CA LYS A 161 17.63 -9.49 10.32
C LYS A 161 18.06 -10.95 10.37
N TYR A 162 17.27 -11.84 9.78
CA TYR A 162 17.57 -13.26 9.73
C TYR A 162 18.86 -13.52 8.93
N THR A 163 18.94 -13.00 7.70
CA THR A 163 20.10 -13.19 6.81
C THR A 163 21.37 -12.56 7.39
N ARG A 164 21.27 -11.40 8.07
CA ARG A 164 22.40 -10.81 8.81
C ARG A 164 22.89 -11.74 9.92
N ASN A 165 21.99 -12.18 10.79
CA ASN A 165 22.35 -13.08 11.89
C ASN A 165 22.96 -14.39 11.35
N GLU A 166 22.48 -14.90 10.22
CA GLU A 166 23.03 -16.09 9.58
C GLU A 166 24.47 -15.87 9.11
N ILE A 167 24.74 -14.76 8.40
CA ILE A 167 26.09 -14.43 7.93
C ILE A 167 27.04 -14.13 9.09
N GLU A 168 26.59 -13.41 10.13
CA GLU A 168 27.38 -13.17 11.34
C GLU A 168 27.75 -14.49 12.04
N ASN A 169 26.81 -15.42 12.16
CA ASN A 169 27.09 -16.76 12.69
C ASN A 169 28.08 -17.56 11.82
N GLN A 170 28.03 -17.39 10.49
CA GLN A 170 29.01 -17.99 9.59
C GLN A 170 30.41 -17.41 9.82
N ILE A 171 30.54 -16.09 10.00
CA ILE A 171 31.80 -15.41 10.34
C ILE A 171 32.35 -15.93 11.68
N LEU A 172 31.52 -15.99 12.71
CA LEU A 172 31.94 -16.50 14.02
C LEU A 172 32.40 -17.97 13.96
N THR A 173 31.71 -18.82 13.20
CA THR A 173 32.08 -20.23 13.01
C THR A 173 33.39 -20.36 12.24
N ARG A 174 33.58 -19.52 11.23
CA ARG A 174 34.81 -19.44 10.45
C ARG A 174 36.01 -19.11 11.32
N ASP A 175 35.88 -18.03 12.09
CA ASP A 175 36.97 -17.48 12.90
C ASP A 175 37.30 -18.39 14.10
N SER A 176 36.28 -19.00 14.73
CA SER A 176 36.46 -19.95 15.84
C SER A 176 37.10 -21.28 15.45
N LYS A 177 36.90 -21.74 14.20
CA LYS A 177 37.52 -22.98 13.70
C LYS A 177 38.96 -22.80 13.23
N GLY A 178 39.48 -21.56 13.18
CA GLY A 178 40.86 -21.29 12.78
C GLY A 178 41.19 -21.72 11.34
N LEU A 179 40.18 -21.77 10.46
CA LEU A 179 40.38 -22.09 9.06
C LEU A 179 41.00 -20.87 8.35
N SER A 180 42.06 -21.11 7.57
CA SER A 180 42.66 -20.04 6.77
C SER A 180 41.69 -19.57 5.68
N LYS A 181 41.74 -18.28 5.33
CA LYS A 181 40.87 -17.68 4.28
C LYS A 181 40.92 -18.47 2.97
N THR A 182 42.11 -18.92 2.59
CA THR A 182 42.34 -19.76 1.40
C THR A 182 41.64 -21.12 1.47
N GLN A 183 41.63 -21.77 2.64
CA GLN A 183 40.93 -23.06 2.80
C GLN A 183 39.41 -22.89 2.72
N LEU A 184 38.86 -21.77 3.22
CA LEU A 184 37.44 -21.47 3.02
C LEU A 184 37.09 -21.13 1.59
N ASP A 185 37.94 -20.36 0.91
CA ASP A 185 37.73 -20.01 -0.48
C ASP A 185 37.78 -21.27 -1.38
N ASP A 186 38.70 -22.20 -1.11
CA ASP A 186 38.75 -23.51 -1.78
C ASP A 186 37.50 -24.35 -1.49
N LEU A 187 37.04 -24.38 -0.23
CA LEU A 187 35.79 -25.06 0.15
C LEU A 187 34.57 -24.45 -0.54
N ARG A 188 34.47 -23.11 -0.57
CA ARG A 188 33.38 -22.37 -1.25
C ARG A 188 33.41 -22.61 -2.76
N ARG A 189 34.59 -22.58 -3.37
CA ARG A 189 34.76 -22.83 -4.80
C ARG A 189 34.36 -24.26 -5.16
N CYS A 190 34.75 -25.25 -4.35
CA CYS A 190 34.29 -26.63 -4.51
C CYS A 190 32.78 -26.72 -4.31
N PHE A 191 32.22 -26.10 -3.27
CA PHE A 191 30.78 -26.10 -3.01
C PHE A 191 29.99 -25.54 -4.19
N ASN A 192 30.32 -24.33 -4.66
CA ASN A 192 29.65 -23.68 -5.79
C ASN A 192 29.83 -24.44 -7.11
N HIS A 193 30.92 -25.19 -7.29
CA HIS A 193 31.12 -26.03 -8.47
C HIS A 193 30.12 -27.20 -8.52
N PHE A 194 29.76 -27.74 -7.36
CA PHE A 194 28.85 -28.88 -7.25
C PHE A 194 27.39 -28.47 -7.01
N ASP A 195 27.13 -27.30 -6.43
CA ASP A 195 25.80 -26.69 -6.25
C ASP A 195 25.33 -26.03 -7.57
N LYS A 196 25.04 -26.89 -8.56
CA LYS A 196 24.67 -26.45 -9.92
C LYS A 196 23.31 -25.80 -9.99
N ASP A 197 22.44 -26.09 -9.03
CA ASP A 197 21.10 -25.54 -8.93
C ASP A 197 21.05 -24.27 -8.06
N HIS A 198 22.18 -23.86 -7.48
CA HIS A 198 22.32 -22.68 -6.64
C HIS A 198 21.29 -22.65 -5.51
N THR A 199 21.02 -23.82 -4.93
CA THR A 199 20.05 -23.95 -3.84
C THR A 199 20.68 -23.63 -2.49
N GLY A 200 22.00 -23.47 -2.44
CA GLY A 200 22.76 -23.33 -1.19
C GLY A 200 22.84 -24.64 -0.42
N ARG A 201 22.52 -25.78 -1.05
CA ARG A 201 22.52 -27.13 -0.46
C ARG A 201 23.08 -28.12 -1.46
N LEU A 202 23.95 -29.02 -1.00
CA LEU A 202 24.42 -30.14 -1.82
C LEU A 202 23.60 -31.39 -1.51
N GLU A 203 23.04 -32.04 -2.53
CA GLU A 203 22.43 -33.35 -2.34
C GLU A 203 23.50 -34.41 -2.03
N CYS A 204 23.11 -35.53 -1.39
CA CYS A 204 24.02 -36.64 -1.04
C CYS A 204 25.07 -37.02 -2.13
N PRO A 205 24.71 -37.18 -3.42
CA PRO A 205 25.68 -37.49 -4.46
C PRO A 205 26.66 -36.33 -4.76
N GLU A 206 26.19 -35.08 -4.74
CA GLU A 206 27.01 -33.89 -4.98
C GLU A 206 27.95 -33.61 -3.81
N PHE A 207 27.47 -33.82 -2.59
CA PHE A 207 28.28 -33.72 -1.38
C PHE A 207 29.41 -34.76 -1.37
N LYS A 208 29.12 -35.99 -1.80
CA LYS A 208 30.15 -37.03 -1.93
C LYS A 208 31.20 -36.66 -2.99
N ALA A 209 30.77 -36.10 -4.13
CA ALA A 209 31.69 -35.63 -5.17
C ALA A 209 32.54 -34.45 -4.68
N CYS A 210 31.95 -33.51 -3.94
CA CYS A 210 32.63 -32.38 -3.31
C CYS A 210 33.71 -32.85 -2.33
N LEU A 211 33.39 -33.80 -1.44
CA LEU A 211 34.35 -34.38 -0.48
C LEU A 211 35.52 -35.07 -1.18
N VAL A 212 35.27 -35.83 -2.24
CA VAL A 212 36.33 -36.46 -3.04
C VAL A 212 37.22 -35.40 -3.71
N SER A 213 36.63 -34.31 -4.22
CA SER A 213 37.35 -33.18 -4.82
C SER A 213 38.24 -32.43 -3.81
N ILE A 214 37.85 -32.41 -2.54
CA ILE A 214 38.63 -31.81 -1.43
C ILE A 214 39.68 -32.80 -0.87
N GLY A 215 39.71 -34.04 -1.39
CA GLY A 215 40.68 -35.08 -0.99
C GLY A 215 40.21 -36.01 0.13
N HIS A 216 38.96 -35.88 0.57
CA HIS A 216 38.33 -36.79 1.53
C HIS A 216 37.56 -37.89 0.80
N SER A 217 38.16 -39.08 0.68
CA SER A 217 37.45 -40.27 0.18
C SER A 217 36.55 -40.83 1.29
N ILE A 218 35.24 -40.75 1.11
CA ILE A 218 34.29 -41.56 1.87
C ILE A 218 34.37 -42.98 1.29
N VAL A 219 35.39 -43.74 1.69
CA VAL A 219 35.33 -45.19 1.55
C VAL A 219 34.20 -45.59 2.50
N ALA A 220 33.05 -45.95 1.94
CA ALA A 220 32.02 -46.60 2.72
C ALA A 220 32.71 -47.77 3.42
N GLU A 221 32.81 -47.73 4.75
CA GLU A 221 33.08 -48.95 5.49
C GLU A 221 31.88 -49.86 5.22
N ASP A 222 32.03 -50.69 4.19
CA ASP A 222 31.24 -51.90 4.04
C ASP A 222 31.39 -52.67 5.34
N LYS A 223 30.42 -52.51 6.24
CA LYS A 223 30.15 -53.48 7.29
C LYS A 223 29.84 -54.79 6.58
N LYS A 224 30.90 -55.53 6.24
CA LYS A 224 30.86 -56.96 5.98
C LYS A 224 30.20 -57.57 7.21
N GLN A 225 28.91 -57.87 7.09
CA GLN A 225 28.28 -58.89 7.90
C GLN A 225 29.10 -60.16 7.66
N ARG A 226 30.00 -60.46 8.61
CA ARG A 226 30.67 -61.75 8.69
C ARG A 226 29.58 -62.80 8.84
N LYS A 227 29.28 -63.50 7.74
CA LYS A 227 28.82 -64.88 7.83
C LYS A 227 29.96 -65.68 8.44
N THR A 228 29.76 -66.20 9.64
CA THR A 228 30.49 -67.37 10.13
C THR A 228 29.53 -68.21 10.97
N SER A 229 29.22 -69.38 10.39
CA SER A 229 28.79 -70.66 10.98
C SER A 229 27.50 -70.71 11.78
#